data_AF-A0A382V615-F1
#
_entry.id   AF-A0A382V615-F1
#
_cell.length_a   1.000
_cell.length_b   1.000
_cell.length_c   1.000
_cell.angle_alpha   90.00
_cell.angle_beta   90.00
_cell.angle_gamma   90.00
#
_symmetry.space_group_name_H-M   'P 1'
#
loop_
_entity.id
_entity.type
_entity.pdbx_description
1 polymer ?
#
loop_
_entity_poly.entity_id
_entity_poly.type
_entity_poly.pdbx_seq_one_letter_code
_entity_poly.pdbx_strand_id
1 'polypeptide(L)'
;SVLKSNYDPYVGAKIRLTTKARSGDLEFKTIQTDDNGEASHHFTPREEGYYTVKAEVDLEKTKLEEKTSFSVFSETAEFQKPRVNEILLRQIAEVSGGSYESLSRETDLSQARFKNPKVEIKSRSKYIPLWDNWWVFGLLLSSLFLEWFYRRKSGLT
;
A
#
# COMPACT_ATOMS: atom_id res chain seq x y z
N SER A 1 -8.88 -6.63 11.67
CA SER A 1 -9.67 -6.77 12.90
C SER A 1 -10.84 -7.70 12.62
N VAL A 2 -11.26 -8.49 13.61
CA VAL A 2 -12.45 -9.35 13.52
C VAL A 2 -13.54 -8.70 14.36
N LEU A 3 -14.64 -8.33 13.71
CA LEU A 3 -15.76 -7.65 14.33
C LEU A 3 -17.01 -8.53 14.24
N LYS A 4 -17.86 -8.45 15.26
CA LYS A 4 -19.20 -9.01 15.25
C LYS A 4 -20.10 -8.25 14.27
N SER A 5 -21.28 -8.80 13.97
CA SER A 5 -22.28 -8.14 13.11
C SER A 5 -22.72 -6.76 13.62
N ASN A 6 -22.52 -6.47 14.91
CA ASN A 6 -22.80 -5.19 15.55
C ASN A 6 -21.55 -4.28 15.67
N TYR A 7 -20.46 -4.60 14.97
CA TYR A 7 -19.18 -3.90 15.00
C TYR A 7 -18.40 -3.98 16.32
N ASP A 8 -18.86 -4.75 17.31
CA ASP A 8 -18.09 -5.00 18.52
C ASP A 8 -16.88 -5.90 18.24
N PRO A 9 -15.76 -5.71 18.97
CA PRO A 9 -14.59 -6.56 18.83
C PRO A 9 -14.92 -8.01 19.19
N TYR A 10 -14.44 -8.93 18.36
CA TYR A 10 -14.53 -10.36 18.66
C TYR A 10 -13.22 -10.81 19.32
N VAL A 11 -13.23 -10.95 20.65
CA VAL A 11 -12.07 -11.36 21.46
C VAL A 11 -11.88 -12.88 21.39
N GLY A 12 -10.63 -13.34 21.22
CA GLY A 12 -10.28 -14.76 21.21
C GLY A 12 -10.70 -15.54 19.95
N ALA A 13 -11.04 -14.87 18.84
CA ALA A 13 -11.31 -15.52 17.56
C ALA A 13 -10.05 -16.23 17.05
N LYS A 14 -10.17 -17.51 16.69
CA LYS A 14 -9.08 -18.25 16.03
C LYS A 14 -9.10 -17.93 14.55
N ILE A 15 -8.07 -17.22 14.08
CA ILE A 15 -7.86 -16.88 12.68
C ILE A 15 -6.83 -17.84 12.10
N ARG A 16 -7.20 -18.57 11.05
CA ARG A 16 -6.28 -19.38 10.25
C ARG A 16 -5.76 -18.54 9.09
N LEU A 17 -4.50 -18.14 9.18
CA LEU A 17 -3.75 -17.51 8.11
C LEU A 17 -3.11 -18.58 7.23
N THR A 18 -3.31 -18.46 5.92
CA THR A 18 -2.61 -19.24 4.89
C THR A 18 -1.87 -18.28 3.99
N THR A 19 -0.54 -18.35 4.01
CA THR A 19 0.32 -17.59 3.12
C THR A 19 0.77 -18.50 1.99
N LYS A 20 0.47 -18.11 0.75
CA LYS A 20 0.87 -18.81 -0.46
C LYS A 20 1.90 -17.98 -1.22
N ALA A 21 3.09 -18.53 -1.41
CA ALA A 21 4.08 -17.99 -2.32
C ALA A 21 3.75 -18.42 -3.77
N ARG A 22 4.15 -17.61 -4.76
CA ARG A 22 4.04 -18.00 -6.17
C ARG A 22 4.89 -19.24 -6.50
N SER A 23 5.97 -19.49 -5.77
CA SER A 23 6.80 -20.70 -5.88
C SER A 23 6.01 -21.99 -5.61
N GLY A 24 4.88 -21.89 -4.90
CA GLY A 24 4.04 -23.01 -4.49
C GLY A 24 4.10 -23.29 -2.99
N ASP A 25 5.01 -22.65 -2.26
CA ASP A 25 5.12 -22.80 -0.82
C ASP A 25 3.87 -22.28 -0.10
N LEU A 26 3.40 -23.07 0.86
CA LEU A 26 2.23 -22.79 1.69
C LEU A 26 2.65 -22.79 3.16
N GLU A 27 2.54 -21.64 3.81
CA GLU A 27 2.70 -21.52 5.26
C GLU A 27 1.34 -21.33 5.94
N PHE A 28 1.10 -22.12 6.97
CA PHE A 28 -0.11 -22.05 7.79
C PHE A 28 0.23 -21.52 9.18
N LYS A 29 -0.49 -20.48 9.61
CA LYS A 29 -0.38 -19.94 10.97
C LYS A 29 -1.75 -19.75 11.55
N THR A 30 -1.94 -20.17 12.80
CA THR A 30 -3.14 -19.82 13.56
C THR A 30 -2.79 -18.71 14.54
N ILE A 31 -3.54 -17.62 14.50
CA ILE A 31 -3.42 -16.50 15.44
C ILE A 31 -4.75 -16.28 16.15
N GLN A 32 -4.71 -15.62 17.30
CA GLN A 32 -5.90 -15.27 18.08
C GLN A 32 -6.03 -13.76 18.15
N THR A 33 -7.27 -13.27 18.19
CA THR A 33 -7.54 -11.85 18.42
C THR A 33 -7.35 -11.46 19.88
N ASP A 34 -6.83 -10.26 20.08
CA ASP A 34 -6.68 -9.61 21.39
C ASP A 34 -8.00 -9.05 21.92
N ASP A 35 -7.92 -8.33 23.04
CA ASP A 35 -9.06 -7.70 23.72
C ASP A 35 -9.77 -6.64 22.86
N ASN A 36 -9.12 -6.14 21.80
CA ASN A 36 -9.67 -5.21 20.82
C ASN A 36 -10.17 -5.91 19.54
N GLY A 37 -10.17 -7.24 19.48
CA GLY A 37 -10.55 -7.99 18.28
C GLY A 37 -9.51 -7.89 17.15
N GLU A 38 -8.27 -7.48 17.46
CA GLU A 38 -7.18 -7.35 16.51
C GLU A 38 -6.21 -8.53 16.62
N ALA A 39 -5.63 -8.94 15.49
CA ALA A 39 -4.60 -9.97 15.48
C ALA A 39 -3.52 -9.55 14.50
N SER A 40 -2.26 -9.63 14.92
CA SER A 40 -1.11 -9.28 14.10
C SER A 40 -0.14 -10.45 14.03
N HIS A 41 0.44 -10.67 12.84
CA HIS A 41 1.45 -11.68 12.62
C HIS A 41 2.60 -11.07 11.82
N HIS A 42 3.82 -11.24 12.34
CA HIS A 42 5.03 -10.87 11.62
C HIS A 42 5.48 -12.03 10.73
N PHE A 43 5.61 -11.76 9.44
CA PHE A 43 6.06 -12.72 8.44
C PHE A 43 7.32 -12.19 7.76
N THR A 44 8.38 -13.00 7.71
CA THR A 44 9.63 -12.68 7.03
C THR A 44 9.71 -13.53 5.77
N PRO A 45 9.53 -12.95 4.57
CA PRO A 45 9.61 -13.69 3.31
C PRO A 45 11.01 -14.26 3.09
N ARG A 46 11.11 -15.51 2.64
CA ARG A 46 12.40 -16.16 2.32
C ARG A 46 12.86 -15.90 0.90
N GLU A 47 11.91 -15.74 0.00
CA GLU A 47 12.15 -15.54 -1.43
C GLU A 47 11.44 -14.27 -1.91
N GLU A 48 11.98 -13.69 -2.98
CA GLU A 48 11.31 -12.61 -3.69
C GLU A 48 10.13 -13.15 -4.50
N GLY A 49 9.08 -12.36 -4.62
CA GLY A 49 7.96 -12.70 -5.46
C GLY A 49 6.62 -12.21 -4.96
N TYR A 50 5.57 -12.74 -5.58
CA TYR A 50 4.20 -12.42 -5.25
C TYR A 50 3.69 -13.39 -4.18
N TYR A 51 3.14 -12.83 -3.11
CA TYR A 51 2.56 -13.54 -2.00
C TYR A 51 1.06 -13.26 -1.92
N THR A 52 0.30 -14.29 -1.59
CA THR A 52 -1.13 -14.20 -1.32
C THR A 52 -1.38 -14.65 0.11
N VAL A 53 -1.99 -13.80 0.92
CA VAL A 53 -2.40 -14.16 2.28
C VAL A 53 -3.91 -14.33 2.31
N LYS A 54 -4.36 -15.45 2.86
CA LYS A 54 -5.75 -15.80 3.07
C LYS A 54 -6.00 -15.92 4.56
N ALA A 55 -6.95 -15.14 5.09
CA ALA A 55 -7.42 -15.22 6.46
C ALA A 55 -8.79 -15.90 6.50
N GLU A 56 -8.90 -17.00 7.24
CA GLU A 56 -10.17 -17.67 7.50
C GLU A 56 -10.48 -17.60 8.99
N VAL A 57 -11.70 -17.18 9.32
CA VAL A 57 -12.21 -17.15 10.70
C VAL A 57 -13.49 -17.97 10.75
N ASP A 58 -13.53 -18.93 11.66
CA ASP A 58 -14.74 -19.70 11.93
C ASP A 58 -15.46 -19.06 13.12
N LEU A 59 -16.51 -18.28 12.84
CA LEU A 59 -17.42 -17.78 13.86
C LEU A 59 -18.57 -18.78 13.94
N GLU A 60 -19.06 -19.08 15.14
CA GLU A 60 -20.06 -20.15 15.42
C GLU A 60 -21.26 -20.22 14.45
N LYS A 61 -21.61 -19.10 13.79
CA LYS A 61 -22.72 -19.01 12.83
C LYS A 61 -22.30 -18.64 11.41
N THR A 62 -21.05 -18.27 11.15
CA THR A 62 -20.59 -17.78 9.85
C THR A 62 -19.09 -17.95 9.68
N LYS A 63 -18.68 -18.63 8.61
CA LYS A 63 -17.28 -18.67 8.19
C LYS A 63 -16.95 -17.42 7.39
N LEU A 64 -16.00 -16.62 7.86
CA LEU A 64 -15.50 -15.44 7.16
C LEU A 64 -14.17 -15.76 6.48
N GLU A 65 -14.00 -15.27 5.26
CA GLU A 65 -12.80 -15.47 4.47
C GLU A 65 -12.42 -14.15 3.79
N GLU A 66 -11.16 -13.75 3.93
CA GLU A 66 -10.61 -12.59 3.25
C GLU A 66 -9.24 -12.92 2.64
N LYS A 67 -8.95 -12.34 1.47
CA LYS A 67 -7.74 -12.60 0.71
C LYS A 67 -7.08 -11.29 0.28
N THR A 68 -5.79 -11.17 0.54
CA THR A 68 -4.98 -10.04 0.09
C THR A 68 -3.71 -10.52 -0.60
N SER A 69 -3.09 -9.67 -1.41
CA SER A 69 -1.88 -10.00 -2.17
C SER A 69 -0.88 -8.84 -2.12
N PHE A 70 0.39 -9.17 -1.99
CA PHE A 70 1.49 -8.20 -1.98
C PHE A 70 2.72 -8.77 -2.68
N SER A 71 3.63 -7.88 -3.08
CA SER A 71 4.88 -8.23 -3.75
C SER A 71 6.06 -7.95 -2.83
N VAL A 72 6.98 -8.90 -2.76
CA VAL A 72 8.23 -8.80 -2.03
C VAL A 72 9.37 -8.75 -3.05
N PHE A 73 10.20 -7.73 -2.95
CA PHE A 73 11.41 -7.57 -3.75
C PHE A 73 12.59 -7.47 -2.79
N SER A 74 13.74 -8.01 -3.16
CA SER A 74 14.95 -7.68 -2.41
C SER A 74 15.31 -6.23 -2.73
N GLU A 75 15.87 -5.54 -1.74
CA GLU A 75 16.60 -4.32 -2.02
C GLU A 75 17.76 -4.69 -2.94
N THR A 76 17.59 -4.45 -4.23
CA THR A 76 18.60 -4.72 -5.24
C THR A 76 19.93 -4.09 -4.82
N ALA A 77 21.02 -4.78 -5.15
CA ALA A 77 22.40 -4.39 -4.88
C ALA A 77 22.80 -2.96 -5.33
N GLU A 78 21.93 -2.22 -6.03
CA GLU A 78 22.08 -0.79 -6.30
C GLU A 78 22.20 0.07 -5.02
N PHE A 79 21.63 -0.37 -3.89
CA PHE A 79 21.79 0.30 -2.60
C PHE A 79 22.96 -0.23 -1.75
N GLN A 80 23.60 -1.34 -2.14
CA GLN A 80 24.70 -1.91 -1.34
C GLN A 80 26.01 -1.12 -1.50
N LYS A 81 26.17 -0.37 -2.60
CA LYS A 81 27.30 0.54 -2.84
C LYS A 81 26.83 1.74 -3.65
N PRO A 82 26.17 2.75 -3.04
CA PRO A 82 25.99 4.03 -3.71
C PRO A 82 27.38 4.61 -3.98
N ARG A 83 27.88 4.45 -5.20
CA ARG A 83 29.13 5.09 -5.62
C ARG A 83 28.82 6.59 -5.66
N VAL A 84 29.30 7.30 -4.66
CA VAL A 84 29.20 8.74 -4.57
C VAL A 84 29.89 9.33 -5.80
N ASN A 85 29.13 9.98 -6.67
CA ASN A 85 29.69 10.73 -7.78
C ASN A 85 30.02 12.15 -7.29
N GLU A 86 31.23 12.30 -6.74
CA GLU A 86 31.69 13.55 -6.14
C GLU A 86 31.62 14.73 -7.12
N ILE A 87 31.91 14.47 -8.40
CA ILE A 87 31.87 15.48 -9.47
C ILE A 87 30.45 16.01 -9.64
N LEU A 88 29.47 15.11 -9.75
CA LEU A 88 28.07 15.48 -9.90
C LEU A 88 27.54 16.21 -8.66
N LEU A 89 27.90 15.76 -7.46
CA LEU A 89 27.49 16.40 -6.22
C LEU A 89 28.06 17.81 -6.07
N ARG A 90 29.32 18.01 -6.46
CA ARG A 90 29.96 19.34 -6.48
C ARG A 90 29.28 20.27 -7.48
N GLN A 91 28.96 19.79 -8.68
CA GLN A 91 28.23 20.57 -9.69
C GLN A 91 26.84 20.98 -9.18
N ILE A 92 26.11 20.10 -8.50
CA ILE A 92 24.82 20.43 -7.89
C ILE A 92 24.99 21.48 -6.80
N ALA A 93 26.00 21.35 -5.94
CA ALA A 93 26.29 22.33 -4.89
C ALA A 93 26.58 23.73 -5.47
N GLU A 94 27.40 23.80 -6.52
CA GLU A 94 27.73 25.04 -7.23
C GLU A 94 26.50 25.71 -7.86
N VAL A 95 25.60 24.94 -8.48
CA VAL A 95 24.39 25.47 -9.12
C VAL A 95 23.30 25.86 -8.10
N SER A 96 23.17 25.10 -7.01
CA SER A 96 22.14 25.33 -5.98
C SER A 96 22.56 26.33 -4.90
N GLY A 97 23.83 26.71 -4.85
CA GLY A 97 24.41 27.47 -3.74
C GLY A 97 24.55 26.67 -2.44
N GLY A 98 24.51 25.35 -2.52
CA GLY A 98 24.72 24.43 -1.39
C GLY A 98 26.20 24.12 -1.12
N SER A 99 26.47 23.28 -0.13
CA SER A 99 27.82 22.80 0.19
C SER A 99 27.96 21.30 -0.06
N TYR A 100 29.13 20.88 -0.54
CA TYR A 100 29.51 19.47 -0.67
C TYR A 100 30.51 19.11 0.43
N GLU A 101 30.19 18.09 1.22
CA GLU A 101 31.05 17.54 2.28
C GLU A 101 31.29 16.05 2.02
N SER A 102 32.54 15.62 2.00
CA SER A 102 32.88 14.20 1.85
C SER A 102 32.74 13.47 3.19
N LEU A 103 32.05 12.33 3.20
CA LEU A 103 31.80 11.53 4.39
C LEU A 103 33.00 10.64 4.70
N SER A 104 33.93 11.14 5.52
CA SER A 104 35.02 10.38 6.12
C SER A 104 34.72 10.12 7.60
N ARG A 105 35.47 9.21 8.25
CA ARG A 105 35.30 8.86 9.67
C ARG A 105 35.50 10.04 10.63
N GLU A 106 36.12 11.12 10.14
CA GLU A 106 36.38 12.37 10.88
C GLU A 106 35.43 13.52 10.51
N THR A 107 34.52 13.31 9.56
CA THR A 107 33.61 14.38 9.09
C THR A 107 32.52 14.64 10.13
N ASP A 108 32.57 15.83 10.75
CA ASP A 108 31.56 16.28 11.70
C ASP A 108 30.39 16.95 10.98
N LEU A 109 29.29 16.21 10.80
CA LEU A 109 28.06 16.69 10.16
C LEU A 109 27.11 17.40 11.15
N SER A 110 27.50 17.57 12.41
CA SER A 110 26.62 18.17 13.43
C SER A 110 26.28 19.65 13.14
N GLN A 111 27.05 20.32 12.28
CA GLN A 111 26.75 21.69 11.83
C GLN A 111 25.79 21.75 10.63
N ALA A 112 25.53 20.63 9.96
CA ALA A 112 24.64 20.58 8.80
C ALA A 112 23.17 20.71 9.25
N ARG A 113 22.62 21.93 9.12
CA ARG A 113 21.22 22.22 9.45
C ARG A 113 20.32 21.92 8.26
N PHE A 114 19.87 20.68 8.16
CA PHE A 114 18.78 20.32 7.25
C PHE A 114 17.45 20.77 7.83
N LYS A 115 16.74 21.64 7.10
CA LYS A 115 15.36 21.98 7.45
C LYS A 115 14.51 20.75 7.15
N ASN A 116 14.06 20.06 8.19
CA ASN A 116 13.29 18.83 8.06
C ASN A 116 12.09 19.06 7.12
N PRO A 117 12.08 18.49 5.91
CA PRO A 117 10.91 18.58 5.06
C PRO A 117 9.79 17.86 5.80
N LYS A 118 8.60 18.48 5.90
CA LYS A 118 7.43 17.80 6.42
C LYS A 118 7.22 16.55 5.58
N VAL A 119 7.50 15.39 6.17
CA VAL A 119 7.22 14.10 5.56
C VAL A 119 5.72 13.96 5.56
N GLU A 120 5.07 14.43 4.51
CA GLU A 120 3.68 14.10 4.25
C GLU A 120 3.68 12.66 3.77
N ILE A 121 3.63 11.74 4.74
CA ILE A 121 3.38 10.33 4.47
C ILE A 121 2.02 10.32 3.75
N LYS A 122 2.02 10.12 2.43
CA LYS A 122 0.80 9.92 1.64
C LYS A 122 0.24 8.52 1.94
N SER A 123 -0.01 8.22 3.21
CA SER A 123 -0.56 6.94 3.71
C SER A 123 -2.08 6.90 3.58
N ARG A 124 -2.60 7.32 2.43
CA ARG A 124 -4.02 7.13 2.14
C ARG A 124 -4.27 7.08 0.64
N SER A 125 -3.91 5.94 0.04
CA SER A 125 -4.55 5.53 -1.21
C SER A 125 -5.99 5.15 -0.87
N LYS A 126 -6.90 6.13 -0.88
CA LYS A 126 -8.33 5.89 -0.68
C LYS A 126 -8.89 5.36 -2.01
N TYR A 127 -9.09 4.06 -2.09
CA TYR A 127 -9.76 3.43 -3.24
C TYR A 127 -11.25 3.78 -3.17
N ILE A 128 -11.72 4.66 -4.05
CA ILE A 128 -13.15 4.99 -4.16
C ILE A 128 -13.67 4.26 -5.40
N PRO A 129 -14.49 3.20 -5.24
CA PRO A 129 -15.08 2.51 -6.38
C PRO A 129 -16.09 3.43 -7.06
N LEU A 130 -15.74 3.92 -8.25
CA LEU A 130 -16.61 4.79 -9.06
C LEU A 130 -17.94 4.09 -9.44
N TRP A 131 -17.91 2.77 -9.51
CA TRP A 131 -19.05 1.92 -9.88
C TRP A 131 -20.08 1.72 -8.77
N ASP A 132 -19.77 2.08 -7.52
CA ASP A 132 -20.71 1.97 -6.39
C ASP A 132 -21.52 3.25 -6.17
N ASN A 133 -21.30 4.27 -7.01
CA ASN A 133 -21.99 5.55 -6.89
C ASN A 133 -23.12 5.66 -7.91
N TRP A 134 -24.36 5.54 -7.45
CA TRP A 134 -25.58 5.68 -8.26
C TRP A 134 -25.62 6.99 -9.08
N TRP A 135 -24.99 8.06 -8.59
CA TRP A 135 -24.93 9.35 -9.28
C TRP A 135 -24.06 9.29 -10.55
N VAL A 136 -23.01 8.46 -10.57
CA VAL A 136 -22.15 8.25 -11.75
C VAL A 136 -22.93 7.59 -12.88
N PHE A 137 -23.78 6.61 -12.55
CA PHE A 137 -24.71 6.01 -13.51
C PHE A 137 -25.70 7.06 -14.07
N GLY A 138 -26.28 7.88 -13.19
CA GLY A 138 -27.19 8.96 -13.62
C GLY A 138 -26.54 9.94 -14.59
N LEU A 139 -25.28 10.30 -14.36
CA LEU A 139 -24.53 11.22 -15.22
C LEU A 139 -24.20 10.60 -16.59
N LEU A 140 -23.81 9.31 -16.62
CA LEU A 140 -23.58 8.57 -17.86
C LEU A 140 -24.86 8.47 -18.70
N LEU A 141 -25.98 8.08 -18.09
CA LEU A 141 -27.27 8.02 -18.78
C LEU A 141 -27.68 9.40 -19.28
N SER A 142 -27.55 10.43 -18.44
CA SER A 142 -27.85 11.81 -18.84
C SER A 142 -27.02 12.25 -20.04
N SER A 143 -25.71 12.00 -20.04
CA SER A 143 -24.85 12.32 -21.18
C SER A 143 -25.31 11.61 -22.46
N LEU A 144 -25.72 10.34 -22.36
CA LEU A 144 -26.24 9.57 -23.50
C LEU A 144 -27.58 10.13 -24.00
N PHE A 145 -28.48 10.49 -23.09
CA PHE A 145 -29.75 11.12 -23.44
C PHE A 145 -29.56 12.51 -24.04
N LEU A 146 -28.61 13.30 -23.52
CA LEU A 146 -28.25 14.60 -24.08
C LEU A 146 -27.67 14.44 -25.48
N GLU A 147 -26.76 13.48 -25.68
CA GLU A 147 -26.22 13.19 -27.01
C GLU A 147 -27.33 12.78 -27.98
N TRP A 148 -28.21 11.86 -27.58
CA TRP A 148 -29.34 11.43 -28.40
C TRP A 148 -30.29 12.59 -28.72
N PHE A 149 -30.61 13.43 -27.74
CA PHE A 149 -31.48 14.57 -27.93
C PHE A 149 -30.83 15.65 -28.81
N TYR A 150 -29.53 15.86 -28.67
CA TYR A 150 -28.76 16.75 -29.52
C TYR A 150 -28.72 16.23 -30.97
N ARG A 151 -28.48 14.93 -31.18
CA ARG A 151 -28.59 14.29 -32.50
C ARG A 151 -29.98 14.43 -33.10
N ARG A 152 -31.03 14.22 -32.31
CA ARG A 152 -32.44 14.41 -32.73
C ARG A 152 -32.73 15.85 -33.16
N LYS A 153 -32.18 16.83 -32.45
CA LYS A 153 -32.43 18.26 -32.70
C LYS A 153 -31.56 18.84 -33.83
N SER A 154 -30.34 18.33 -34.01
CA SER A 154 -29.43 18.78 -35.08
C SER A 154 -29.77 18.20 -36.46
N GLY A 155 -30.78 17.34 -36.60
CA GLY A 155 -31.29 16.92 -37.90
C GLY A 155 -30.29 16.16 -38.78
N LEU A 156 -29.25 15.57 -38.20
CA LEU A 156 -28.32 14.68 -38.91
C LEU A 156 -28.93 13.27 -38.97
N THR A 157 -29.95 13.14 -39.80
CA THR A 157 -30.36 11.90 -40.49
C THR A 157 -30.70 12.24 -41.92
#